data_AF-A0A370K628-F1
#
_entry.id   AF-A0A370K628-F1
#
_cell.length_a   1.000
_cell.length_b   1.000
_cell.length_c   1.000
_cell.angle_alpha   90.00
_cell.angle_beta   90.00
_cell.angle_gamma   90.00
#
_symmetry.space_group_name_H-M   'P 1'
#
loop_
_entity.id
_entity.type
_entity.pdbx_description
1 polymer ?
#
loop_
_entity_poly.entity_id
_entity_poly.type
_entity_poly.pdbx_seq_one_letter_code
_entity_poly.pdbx_strand_id
1 'polypeptide(L)'
;MFMVRKYKQDRWYWPELGNLADAEQASNAGSWAAVFCAAVTAIVAAISMFSGKSILGINAMAFGDAAVFAVIAWRIRARSKSFAVIGLVLFILEKIYQFATQPQVLGFGLFMAIILTLAFASGVRGTFAYHRMREALALERAAAQEA
;
A
#
# COMPACT_ATOMS: atom_id res chain seq x y z
N MET A 1 -25.29 -2.56 -26.21
CA MET A 1 -25.20 -3.62 -25.19
C MET A 1 -23.73 -3.81 -24.83
N PHE A 2 -23.27 -3.24 -23.72
CA PHE A 2 -21.86 -3.31 -23.31
C PHE A 2 -21.54 -4.74 -22.86
N MET A 3 -20.85 -5.48 -23.71
CA MET A 3 -20.37 -6.83 -23.39
C MET A 3 -19.15 -6.67 -22.47
N VAL A 4 -19.38 -6.74 -21.15
CA VAL A 4 -18.31 -6.86 -20.16
C VAL A 4 -17.60 -8.18 -20.43
N ARG A 5 -16.46 -8.14 -21.15
CA ARG A 5 -15.58 -9.30 -21.31
C ARG A 5 -15.13 -9.74 -19.92
N LYS A 6 -15.69 -10.84 -19.40
CA LYS A 6 -15.13 -11.53 -18.24
C LYS A 6 -13.77 -12.09 -18.66
N TYR A 7 -12.70 -11.43 -18.20
CA TYR A 7 -11.34 -11.88 -18.46
C TYR A 7 -11.06 -13.20 -17.73
N LYS A 8 -10.43 -14.13 -18.45
CA LYS A 8 -10.07 -15.47 -17.97
C LYS A 8 -8.97 -15.33 -16.91
N GLN A 9 -9.24 -15.84 -15.71
CA GLN A 9 -8.30 -15.77 -14.59
C GLN A 9 -7.23 -16.84 -14.73
N ASP A 10 -6.15 -16.53 -15.45
CA ASP A 10 -5.09 -17.51 -15.73
C ASP A 10 -4.09 -17.71 -14.54
N ARG A 11 -4.27 -17.04 -13.39
CA ARG A 11 -3.36 -17.17 -12.23
C ARG A 11 -4.09 -17.18 -10.88
N TRP A 12 -4.09 -18.33 -10.21
CA TRP A 12 -4.72 -18.58 -8.90
C TRP A 12 -4.26 -17.62 -7.79
N TYR A 13 -2.95 -17.33 -7.73
CA TYR A 13 -2.36 -16.55 -6.64
C TYR A 13 -2.36 -15.03 -6.91
N TRP A 14 -2.52 -14.62 -8.18
CA TRP A 14 -2.57 -13.21 -8.59
C TRP A 14 -3.49 -13.06 -9.81
N PRO A 15 -4.80 -12.93 -9.61
CA PRO A 15 -5.75 -12.77 -10.70
C PRO A 15 -5.43 -11.49 -11.50
N GLU A 16 -5.60 -11.56 -12.82
CA GLU A 16 -5.50 -10.38 -13.66
C GLU A 16 -6.66 -9.42 -13.35
N LEU A 17 -6.32 -8.14 -13.19
CA LEU A 17 -7.29 -7.09 -12.94
C LEU A 17 -8.05 -6.82 -14.25
N GLY A 18 -9.16 -7.53 -14.42
CA GLY A 18 -9.99 -7.48 -15.63
C GLY A 18 -10.98 -6.31 -15.64
N ASN A 19 -11.24 -5.68 -14.49
CA ASN A 19 -12.13 -4.53 -14.37
C ASN A 19 -11.49 -3.36 -13.62
N LEU A 20 -11.94 -2.15 -13.92
CA LEU A 20 -11.44 -0.91 -13.31
C LEU A 20 -11.73 -0.88 -11.81
N ALA A 21 -12.88 -1.42 -11.39
CA ALA A 21 -13.28 -1.58 -9.99
C ALA A 21 -12.35 -2.54 -9.22
N ASP A 22 -11.92 -3.64 -9.85
CA ASP A 22 -11.01 -4.61 -9.23
C ASP A 22 -9.61 -4.00 -9.06
N ALA A 23 -9.15 -3.25 -10.06
CA ALA A 23 -7.88 -2.51 -9.99
C ALA A 23 -7.90 -1.44 -8.89
N GLU A 24 -9.05 -0.80 -8.70
CA GLU A 24 -9.27 0.16 -7.64
C GLU A 24 -9.22 -0.49 -6.25
N GLN A 25 -9.89 -1.63 -6.10
CA GLN A 25 -9.90 -2.38 -4.84
C GLN A 25 -8.52 -2.93 -4.49
N ALA A 26 -7.76 -3.41 -5.48
CA ALA A 26 -6.37 -3.82 -5.30
C ALA A 26 -5.45 -2.65 -4.89
N SER A 27 -5.63 -1.47 -5.48
CA SER A 27 -4.90 -0.24 -5.09
C SER A 27 -5.23 0.18 -3.65
N ASN A 28 -6.49 0.00 -3.21
CA ASN A 28 -6.90 0.30 -1.83
C ASN A 28 -6.23 -0.58 -0.78
N ALA A 29 -5.86 -1.83 -1.10
CA ALA A 29 -5.15 -2.70 -0.16
C ALA A 29 -3.81 -2.08 0.29
N GLY A 30 -3.04 -1.50 -0.64
CA GLY A 30 -1.80 -0.79 -0.31
C GLY A 30 -2.04 0.50 0.48
N SER A 31 -3.13 1.21 0.21
CA SER A 31 -3.52 2.39 1.00
C SER A 31 -3.87 2.01 2.43
N TRP A 32 -4.65 0.94 2.64
CA TRP A 32 -5.02 0.44 3.96
C TRP A 32 -3.83 -0.10 4.73
N ALA A 33 -2.88 -0.76 4.05
CA ALA A 33 -1.63 -1.19 4.66
C ALA A 33 -0.84 0.00 5.20
N ALA A 34 -0.72 1.08 4.44
CA ALA A 34 -0.05 2.31 4.89
C ALA A 34 -0.78 2.99 6.06
N VAL A 35 -2.11 3.05 6.04
CA VAL A 35 -2.91 3.56 7.17
C VAL A 35 -2.68 2.72 8.43
N PHE A 36 -2.69 1.40 8.29
CA PHE A 36 -2.45 0.48 9.40
C PHE A 36 -1.04 0.68 10.00
N CYS A 37 -0.02 0.79 9.15
CA CYS A 37 1.35 1.12 9.60
C CYS A 37 1.37 2.45 10.36
N ALA A 38 0.81 3.52 9.80
CA ALA A 38 0.77 4.82 10.45
C ALA A 38 0.05 4.77 11.80
N ALA A 39 -1.09 4.10 11.87
CA ALA A 39 -1.88 3.96 13.10
C ALA A 39 -1.14 3.18 14.18
N VAL A 40 -0.55 2.02 13.84
CA VAL A 40 0.23 1.23 14.79
C VAL A 40 1.44 2.01 15.28
N THR A 41 2.21 2.61 14.36
CA THR A 41 3.40 3.41 14.73
C THR A 41 3.01 4.59 15.62
N ALA A 42 1.93 5.31 15.32
CA ALA A 42 1.43 6.41 16.15
C ALA A 42 0.99 5.95 17.55
N ILE A 43 0.29 4.81 17.65
CA ILE A 43 -0.14 4.25 18.93
C ILE A 43 1.07 3.86 19.78
N VAL A 44 2.05 3.15 19.22
CA VAL A 44 3.24 2.75 19.98
C VAL A 44 4.10 3.96 20.35
N ALA A 45 4.21 4.95 19.47
CA ALA A 45 4.91 6.21 19.76
C ALA A 45 4.23 6.98 20.89
N ALA A 46 2.90 7.06 20.89
CA ALA A 46 2.13 7.68 21.98
C ALA A 46 2.35 6.95 23.31
N ILE A 47 2.24 5.62 23.32
CA ILE A 47 2.46 4.80 24.54
C ILE A 47 3.88 4.99 25.08
N SER A 48 4.88 5.06 24.20
CA SER A 48 6.28 5.29 24.59
C SER A 48 6.49 6.70 25.17
N MET A 49 5.77 7.70 24.64
CA MET A 49 5.79 9.07 25.18
C MET A 49 5.18 9.15 26.59
N PHE A 50 4.06 8.47 26.83
CA PHE A 50 3.41 8.44 28.15
C PHE A 50 4.16 7.58 29.17
N SER A 51 4.83 6.50 28.75
CA SER A 51 5.54 5.59 29.66
C SER A 51 6.98 6.04 29.99
N GLY A 52 7.52 7.03 29.27
CA GLY A 52 8.90 7.51 29.43
C GLY A 52 9.97 6.45 29.10
N LYS A 53 9.57 5.30 28.57
CA LYS A 53 10.41 4.16 28.17
C LYS A 53 10.13 3.86 26.71
N SER A 54 11.18 3.54 25.96
CA SER A 54 11.06 3.04 24.59
C SER A 54 10.35 1.68 24.60
N ILE A 55 9.08 1.64 24.22
CA ILE A 55 8.30 0.40 24.15
C ILE A 55 8.35 -0.08 22.71
N LEU A 56 8.74 -1.35 22.51
CA LEU A 56 9.03 -1.92 21.18
C LEU A 56 10.12 -1.14 20.41
N GLY A 57 10.94 -0.37 21.14
CA GLY A 57 12.05 0.40 20.57
C GLY A 57 11.66 1.58 19.69
N ILE A 58 10.40 2.01 19.82
CA ILE A 58 9.82 3.16 19.14
C ILE A 58 9.97 4.37 20.08
N ASN A 59 10.74 5.37 19.64
CA ASN A 59 10.97 6.62 20.37
C ASN A 59 10.06 7.74 19.85
N ALA A 60 10.08 8.92 20.47
CA ALA A 60 9.28 10.08 20.03
C ALA A 60 9.51 10.47 18.55
N MET A 61 10.68 10.15 17.96
CA MET A 61 10.96 10.35 16.53
C MET A 61 10.06 9.52 15.60
N ALA A 62 9.47 8.42 16.09
CA ALA A 62 8.57 7.58 15.30
C ALA A 62 7.22 8.25 14.97
N PHE A 63 6.89 9.37 15.61
CA PHE A 63 5.80 10.23 15.13
C PHE A 63 6.10 10.79 13.73
N GLY A 64 7.37 11.05 13.43
CA GLY A 64 7.81 11.46 12.09
C GLY A 64 7.52 10.37 11.07
N ASP A 65 7.90 9.12 11.37
CA ASP A 65 7.61 7.97 10.51
C ASP A 65 6.10 7.77 10.33
N ALA A 66 5.31 7.84 11.40
CA ALA A 66 3.86 7.76 11.32
C ALA A 66 3.25 8.85 10.41
N ALA A 67 3.77 10.08 10.48
CA ALA A 67 3.34 11.17 9.62
C ALA A 67 3.71 10.91 8.14
N VAL A 68 4.92 10.39 7.88
CA VAL A 68 5.35 9.99 6.52
C VAL A 68 4.45 8.91 5.95
N PHE A 69 4.13 7.87 6.73
CA PHE A 69 3.21 6.81 6.31
C PHE A 69 1.77 7.31 6.13
N ALA A 70 1.32 8.28 6.92
CA ALA A 70 0.02 8.91 6.74
C ALA A 70 -0.06 9.71 5.42
N VAL A 71 1.01 10.45 5.08
CA VAL A 71 1.12 11.16 3.78
C VAL A 71 1.12 10.14 2.63
N ILE A 72 1.90 9.06 2.76
CA ILE A 72 1.93 7.98 1.76
C ILE A 72 0.56 7.35 1.60
N ALA A 73 -0.14 7.04 2.68
CA ALA A 73 -1.49 6.49 2.65
C ALA A 73 -2.46 7.42 1.90
N TRP A 74 -2.44 8.72 2.23
CA TRP A 74 -3.27 9.71 1.54
C TRP A 74 -2.93 9.79 0.04
N ARG A 75 -1.64 9.72 -0.32
CA ARG A 75 -1.20 9.84 -1.71
C ARG A 75 -1.39 8.58 -2.54
N ILE A 76 -1.35 7.40 -1.94
CA ILE A 76 -1.77 6.14 -2.55
C ILE A 76 -3.28 6.16 -2.78
N ARG A 77 -4.07 6.70 -1.84
CA ARG A 77 -5.51 6.91 -2.02
C ARG A 77 -5.82 7.88 -3.16
N ALA A 78 -4.97 8.88 -3.37
CA ALA A 78 -4.99 9.75 -4.56
C ALA A 78 -4.46 9.07 -5.85
N ARG A 79 -4.30 7.74 -5.85
CA ARG A 79 -3.88 6.88 -6.97
C ARG A 79 -2.52 7.24 -7.57
N SER A 80 -1.61 7.86 -6.82
CA SER A 80 -0.31 8.25 -7.40
C SER A 80 0.63 7.06 -7.63
N LYS A 81 1.04 6.82 -8.88
CA LYS A 81 1.97 5.73 -9.29
C LYS A 81 3.28 5.77 -8.48
N SER A 82 3.91 6.94 -8.37
CA SER A 82 5.20 7.10 -7.67
C SER A 82 5.11 6.84 -6.17
N PHE A 83 4.02 7.26 -5.52
CA PHE A 83 3.87 7.10 -4.07
C PHE A 83 3.55 5.66 -3.65
N ALA A 84 2.92 4.87 -4.52
CA ALA A 84 2.75 3.44 -4.27
C ALA A 84 4.11 2.73 -4.17
N VAL A 85 5.05 3.07 -5.08
CA VAL A 85 6.41 2.52 -5.07
C VAL A 85 7.19 3.05 -3.86
N ILE A 86 7.13 4.36 -3.61
CA ILE A 86 7.80 4.98 -2.45
C ILE A 86 7.32 4.34 -1.14
N GLY A 87 6.01 4.10 -0.99
CA GLY A 87 5.45 3.45 0.19
C GLY A 87 5.98 2.03 0.42
N LEU A 88 6.07 1.23 -0.65
CA LEU A 88 6.66 -0.11 -0.57
C LEU A 88 8.15 -0.06 -0.20
N VAL A 89 8.92 0.85 -0.82
CA VAL A 89 10.36 0.98 -0.56
C VAL A 89 10.62 1.46 0.87
N LEU A 90 9.92 2.49 1.34
CA LEU A 90 10.04 2.97 2.71
C LEU A 90 9.67 1.89 3.72
N PHE A 91 8.61 1.12 3.46
CA PHE A 91 8.24 0.01 4.32
C PHE A 91 9.34 -1.05 4.44
N ILE A 92 9.95 -1.44 3.31
CA ILE A 92 11.06 -2.40 3.31
C ILE A 92 12.27 -1.84 4.08
N LEU A 93 12.62 -0.57 3.87
CA LEU A 93 13.73 0.08 4.58
C LEU A 93 13.48 0.11 6.09
N GLU A 94 12.26 0.44 6.53
CA GLU A 94 11.90 0.39 7.95
C GLU A 94 12.01 -1.02 8.53
N LYS A 95 11.56 -2.05 7.80
CA LYS A 95 11.69 -3.44 8.27
C LYS A 95 13.15 -3.86 8.39
N ILE A 96 14.02 -3.45 7.45
CA ILE A 96 15.46 -3.71 7.53
C ILE A 96 16.06 -2.99 8.74
N TYR A 97 15.71 -1.72 8.95
CA TYR A 97 16.18 -0.96 10.11
C TYR A 97 15.74 -1.60 11.42
N GLN A 98 14.47 -1.97 11.57
CA GLN A 98 13.97 -2.69 12.74
C GLN A 98 14.69 -4.03 12.97
N PHE A 99 14.96 -4.77 11.90
CA PHE A 99 15.71 -6.03 11.97
C PHE A 99 17.13 -5.83 12.50
N ALA A 100 17.82 -4.78 12.04
CA ALA A 100 19.18 -4.46 12.45
C ALA A 100 19.26 -3.92 13.88
N THR A 101 18.30 -3.09 14.31
CA THR A 101 18.36 -2.45 15.63
C THR A 101 17.75 -3.31 16.72
N GLN A 102 16.69 -4.08 16.43
CA GLN A 102 15.85 -4.75 17.43
C GLN A 102 15.33 -6.12 16.93
N PRO A 103 16.18 -7.15 16.92
CA PRO A 103 15.78 -8.50 16.51
C PRO A 103 14.75 -9.17 17.45
N GLN A 104 14.45 -8.57 18.60
CA GLN A 104 13.58 -9.15 19.64
C GLN A 104 12.09 -9.04 19.26
N VAL A 105 11.75 -8.15 18.32
CA VAL A 105 10.38 -7.91 17.84
C VAL A 105 10.01 -8.83 16.66
N LEU A 106 10.92 -9.73 16.26
CA LEU A 106 10.83 -10.51 15.03
C LEU A 106 9.74 -11.58 15.00
N GLY A 107 9.20 -12.03 16.14
CA GLY A 107 8.18 -13.09 16.15
C GLY A 107 6.91 -12.71 15.41
N PHE A 108 6.04 -11.92 16.05
CA PHE A 108 4.79 -11.47 15.45
C PHE A 108 5.00 -10.40 14.37
N GLY A 109 6.07 -9.59 14.49
CA GLY A 109 6.38 -8.50 13.56
C GLY A 109 6.73 -8.97 12.15
N LEU A 110 7.43 -10.11 12.01
CA LEU A 110 7.83 -10.64 10.70
C LEU A 110 6.63 -11.16 9.90
N PHE A 111 5.71 -11.88 10.55
CA PHE A 111 4.49 -12.35 9.89
C PHE A 111 3.66 -11.18 9.35
N MET A 112 3.48 -10.13 10.16
CA MET A 112 2.75 -8.94 9.73
C MET A 112 3.51 -8.15 8.65
N ALA A 113 4.84 -8.13 8.71
CA ALA A 113 5.66 -7.52 7.68
C ALA A 113 5.47 -8.18 6.31
N ILE A 114 5.38 -9.51 6.26
CA ILE A 114 5.13 -10.24 5.01
C ILE A 114 3.75 -9.88 4.46
N ILE A 115 2.71 -9.90 5.29
CA ILE A 115 1.34 -9.55 4.86
C ILE A 115 1.27 -8.12 4.33
N LEU A 116 1.86 -7.16 5.05
CA LEU A 116 1.88 -5.76 4.64
C LEU A 116 2.69 -5.56 3.35
N THR A 117 3.80 -6.29 3.19
CA THR A 117 4.59 -6.27 1.94
C THR A 117 3.74 -6.74 0.76
N LEU A 118 2.99 -7.84 0.93
CA LEU A 118 2.09 -8.34 -0.11
C LEU A 118 0.96 -7.34 -0.41
N ALA A 119 0.43 -6.64 0.61
CA ALA A 119 -0.58 -5.60 0.44
C ALA A 119 -0.02 -4.34 -0.27
N PHE A 120 1.21 -3.93 0.01
CA PHE A 120 1.88 -2.87 -0.74
C PHE A 120 2.16 -3.29 -2.18
N ALA A 121 2.62 -4.52 -2.40
CA ALA A 121 2.87 -5.05 -3.75
C ALA A 121 1.58 -5.14 -4.59
N SER A 122 0.46 -5.57 -3.98
CA SER A 122 -0.84 -5.56 -4.64
C SER A 122 -1.33 -4.13 -4.89
N GLY A 123 -1.08 -3.21 -3.95
CA GLY A 123 -1.36 -1.77 -4.10
C GLY A 123 -0.64 -1.12 -5.27
N VAL A 124 0.66 -1.40 -5.42
CA VAL A 124 1.48 -0.93 -6.56
C VAL A 124 0.88 -1.45 -7.86
N ARG A 125 0.67 -2.76 -7.98
CA ARG A 125 0.12 -3.38 -9.19
C ARG A 125 -1.28 -2.85 -9.54
N GLY A 126 -2.15 -2.69 -8.55
CA GLY A 126 -3.49 -2.10 -8.72
C GLY A 126 -3.43 -0.67 -9.24
N THR A 127 -2.50 0.14 -8.72
CA THR A 127 -2.33 1.53 -9.14
C THR A 127 -1.82 1.65 -10.58
N PHE A 128 -0.88 0.80 -11.01
CA PHE A 128 -0.41 0.75 -12.39
C PHE A 128 -1.49 0.24 -13.36
N ALA A 129 -2.23 -0.82 -12.98
CA ALA A 129 -3.33 -1.33 -13.78
C ALA A 129 -4.46 -0.30 -13.94
N TYR A 130 -4.80 0.42 -12.87
CA TYR A 130 -5.80 1.49 -12.89
C TYR A 130 -5.46 2.58 -13.91
N HIS A 131 -4.20 3.00 -13.98
CA HIS A 131 -3.76 4.01 -14.98
C HIS A 131 -3.86 3.48 -16.40
N ARG A 132 -3.37 2.26 -16.65
CA ARG A 132 -3.43 1.65 -17.98
C ARG A 132 -4.87 1.51 -18.48
N MET A 133 -5.79 1.08 -17.62
CA MET A 133 -7.21 0.92 -17.97
C MET A 133 -7.90 2.26 -18.17
N ARG A 134 -7.57 3.28 -17.37
CA ARG A 134 -8.12 4.63 -17.52
C ARG A 134 -7.66 5.30 -18.82
N GLU A 135 -6.40 5.12 -19.20
CA GLU A 135 -5.85 5.60 -20.48
C GLU A 135 -6.54 4.90 -21.67
N ALA A 136 -6.72 3.58 -21.60
CA ALA A 136 -7.45 2.82 -22.63
C ALA A 136 -8.91 3.27 -22.78
N LEU A 137 -9.62 3.49 -21.67
CA LEU A 137 -11.01 3.97 -21.67
C LEU A 137 -11.13 5.38 -22.26
N ALA A 138 -10.13 6.25 -22.03
CA ALA A 138 -10.12 7.60 -22.59
C ALA A 138 -9.96 7.58 -24.12
N LEU A 139 -9.10 6.70 -24.64
CA LEU A 139 -8.90 6.53 -26.09
C LEU A 139 -10.16 5.98 -26.77
N GLU A 140 -10.81 4.98 -26.18
CA GLU A 140 -12.05 4.40 -26.73
C GLU A 140 -13.18 5.44 -26.79
N ARG A 141 -13.32 6.28 -25.76
CA ARG A 141 -14.30 7.38 -25.74
C ARG A 141 -14.00 8.44 -26.79
N ALA A 142 -12.74 8.78 -27.02
CA ALA A 142 -12.36 9.73 -28.06
C ALA A 142 -12.70 9.17 -29.46
N ALA A 143 -12.35 7.92 -29.74
CA ALA A 143 -12.69 7.27 -31.00
C ALA A 143 -14.21 7.15 -31.24
N ALA A 144 -14.99 6.91 -30.18
CA ALA A 144 -16.45 6.87 -30.27
C ALA A 144 -17.13 8.23 -30.46
N GLN A 145 -16.41 9.33 -30.19
CA GLN A 145 -16.90 10.70 -30.45
C GLN A 145 -16.57 11.17 -31.87
N GLU A 146 -15.61 10.53 -32.54
CA GLU A 146 -15.18 10.82 -33.91
C GLU A 146 -15.90 9.96 -34.98
N ALA A 147 -16.69 8.96 -34.57
CA ALA A 147 -17.45 8.04 -35.42
C ALA A 147 -18.94 8.38 -35.44
#